data_AF-A0A537A935-F1
#
_entry.id   AF-A0A537A935-F1
#
_cell.length_a   1.000
_cell.length_b   1.000
_cell.length_c   1.000
_cell.angle_alpha   90.00
_cell.angle_beta   90.00
_cell.angle_gamma   90.00
#
_symmetry.space_group_name_H-M   'P 1'
#
loop_
_entity.id
_entity.type
_entity.pdbx_description
1 polymer ?
#
loop_
_entity_poly.entity_id
_entity_poly.type
_entity_poly.pdbx_seq_one_letter_code
_entity_poly.pdbx_strand_id
1 'polypeptide(L)'
;MQPIRVRGVIANPGSAKQTMLDRIREWTALEPWTGASINTVTGGADIQDLPLPLLLVVAVVIAAAALVWRLRQHLRAMAPSLAVAVAALFAVAWFTLDARWTLNLVRQAHETALRYAGKDSRNKHLAADDGTLYAFIEKVRGVLPQSPARVFVIADEHYYRGRAAFHLYPQNVWFEPYYNAVPPADKLRAGDFIVVYQRKGVQYDASARRLRWDGDVTIPAELKLLDGGGALFVVR
;
A
#
# COMPACT_ATOMS: atom_id res chain seq x y z
N MET A 1 -16.65 1.48 18.48
CA MET A 1 -15.23 1.89 18.49
C MET A 1 -14.50 1.00 19.48
N GLN A 2 -13.58 0.14 19.04
CA GLN A 2 -12.75 -0.62 19.97
C GLN A 2 -11.57 0.26 20.41
N PRO A 3 -11.22 0.30 21.71
CA PRO A 3 -10.13 1.11 22.21
C PRO A 3 -8.79 0.62 21.67
N ILE A 4 -7.94 1.55 21.22
CA ILE A 4 -6.56 1.27 20.83
C ILE A 4 -5.82 0.81 22.10
N ARG A 5 -5.49 -0.48 22.17
CA ARG A 5 -4.73 -1.06 23.27
C ARG A 5 -3.24 -0.94 22.96
N VAL A 6 -2.62 0.12 23.46
CA VAL A 6 -1.15 0.28 23.39
C VAL A 6 -0.52 -0.81 24.27
N ARG A 7 0.16 -1.77 23.64
CA ARG A 7 0.78 -2.92 24.32
C ARG A 7 2.07 -2.57 25.07
N GLY A 8 2.63 -1.39 24.83
CA GLY A 8 3.80 -0.88 25.55
C GLY A 8 4.38 0.36 24.87
N VAL A 9 5.11 1.15 25.65
CA VAL A 9 5.93 2.26 25.17
C VAL A 9 7.37 1.92 25.57
N ILE A 10 8.25 1.78 24.59
CA ILE A 10 9.68 1.51 24.83
C ILE A 10 10.42 2.82 24.60
N ALA A 11 11.01 3.37 25.66
CA ALA A 11 11.96 4.47 25.54
C ALA A 11 13.27 3.89 24.99
N ASN A 12 13.67 4.32 23.79
CA ASN A 12 14.87 3.81 23.14
C ASN A 12 16.09 4.55 23.74
N PRO A 13 17.02 3.88 24.47
CA PRO A 13 18.04 4.53 25.29
C PRO A 13 19.17 5.22 24.48
N GLY A 14 19.01 5.43 23.18
CA GLY A 14 19.95 6.19 22.33
C GLY A 14 21.39 5.65 22.27
N SER A 15 21.65 4.44 22.77
CA SER A 15 23.01 3.89 22.82
C SER A 15 23.48 3.42 21.45
N ALA A 16 24.79 3.56 21.17
CA ALA A 16 25.36 3.19 19.86
C ALA A 16 25.12 1.72 19.47
N LYS A 17 25.15 0.80 20.45
CA LYS A 17 24.84 -0.62 20.23
C LYS A 17 23.38 -0.82 19.82
N GLN A 18 22.46 -0.10 20.45
CA GLN A 18 21.04 -0.21 20.15
C GLN A 18 20.75 0.35 18.76
N THR A 19 21.30 1.51 18.43
CA THR A 19 21.21 2.08 17.08
C THR A 19 21.72 1.12 16.02
N MET A 20 22.87 0.46 16.23
CA MET A 20 23.39 -0.53 15.28
C MET A 20 22.44 -1.73 15.11
N LEU A 21 21.89 -2.25 16.21
CA LEU A 21 20.94 -3.36 16.16
C LEU A 21 19.62 -2.95 15.48
N ASP A 22 19.15 -1.73 15.72
CA ASP A 22 17.95 -1.18 15.10
C ASP A 22 18.16 -1.05 13.58
N ARG A 23 19.33 -0.57 13.12
CA ARG A 23 19.65 -0.51 11.67
C ARG A 23 19.72 -1.89 11.02
N ILE A 24 20.29 -2.88 11.70
CA ILE A 24 20.30 -4.26 11.19
C ILE A 24 18.87 -4.80 11.10
N ARG A 25 18.02 -4.51 12.11
CA ARG A 25 16.62 -4.95 12.13
C ARG A 25 15.82 -4.28 11.02
N GLU A 26 15.97 -2.98 10.83
CA GLU A 26 15.32 -2.23 9.75
C GLU A 26 15.75 -2.76 8.39
N TRP A 27 17.05 -2.97 8.19
CA TRP A 27 17.56 -3.48 6.91
C TRP A 27 17.11 -4.90 6.63
N THR A 28 16.96 -5.77 7.64
CA THR A 28 16.54 -7.17 7.47
C THR A 28 15.03 -7.39 7.58
N ALA A 29 14.26 -6.34 7.87
CA ALA A 29 12.81 -6.39 7.91
C ALA A 29 12.24 -6.82 6.55
N LEU A 30 11.11 -7.54 6.60
CA LEU A 30 10.40 -7.87 5.37
C LEU A 30 9.84 -6.59 4.77
N GLU A 31 10.20 -6.31 3.53
CA GLU A 31 9.53 -5.29 2.72
C GLU A 31 8.37 -5.99 1.98
N PRO A 32 7.09 -5.74 2.34
CA PRO A 32 5.97 -6.39 1.68
C PRO A 32 5.72 -5.81 0.28
N TRP A 33 4.85 -6.46 -0.50
CA TRP A 33 4.34 -5.85 -1.73
C TRP A 33 3.47 -4.65 -1.41
N THR A 34 3.74 -3.53 -2.06
CA THR A 34 2.92 -2.31 -2.02
C THR A 34 2.62 -1.83 -3.43
N GLY A 35 1.69 -0.89 -3.57
CA GLY A 35 1.43 -0.24 -4.87
C GLY A 35 2.65 0.51 -5.44
N ALA A 36 3.63 0.86 -4.60
CA ALA A 36 4.84 1.55 -5.00
C ALA A 36 5.98 0.59 -5.39
N SER A 37 5.89 -0.71 -5.05
CA SER A 37 6.97 -1.70 -5.27
C SER A 37 7.40 -1.89 -6.74
N ILE A 38 6.59 -1.43 -7.71
CA ILE A 38 6.94 -1.43 -9.13
C ILE A 38 7.93 -0.30 -9.47
N ASN A 39 7.86 0.82 -8.73
CA ASN A 39 8.59 2.05 -9.03
C ASN A 39 9.69 2.36 -7.99
N THR A 40 9.58 1.83 -6.78
CA THR A 40 10.46 2.17 -5.66
C THR A 40 10.87 0.94 -4.87
N VAL A 41 12.12 0.95 -4.40
CA VAL A 41 12.66 -0.03 -3.45
C VAL A 41 13.02 0.71 -2.17
N THR A 42 12.43 0.29 -1.06
CA THR A 42 12.69 0.87 0.27
C THR A 42 13.96 0.28 0.87
N GLY A 43 14.21 -1.01 0.63
CA GLY A 43 15.42 -1.71 1.06
C GLY A 43 15.40 -2.13 2.53
N GLY A 44 14.22 -2.37 3.10
CA GLY A 44 14.05 -2.70 4.52
C GLY A 44 12.66 -2.36 5.05
N ALA A 45 12.59 -1.94 6.32
CA ALA A 45 11.36 -1.50 6.96
C ALA A 45 10.76 -0.26 6.27
N ASP A 46 9.43 -0.14 6.32
CA ASP A 46 8.67 0.97 5.72
C ASP A 46 8.94 2.34 6.38
N ILE A 47 9.33 2.32 7.66
CA ILE A 47 9.77 3.50 8.42
C ILE A 47 11.19 3.24 8.87
N GLN A 48 12.10 4.12 8.46
CA GLN A 48 13.51 4.07 8.81
C GLN A 48 13.91 5.43 9.37
N ASP A 49 14.63 5.46 10.49
CA ASP A 49 15.13 6.72 11.03
C ASP A 49 16.25 7.32 10.16
N LEU A 50 16.92 6.48 9.35
CA LEU A 50 17.97 6.89 8.42
C LEU A 50 17.79 6.14 7.10
N PRO A 51 17.84 6.82 5.94
CA PRO A 51 17.75 6.14 4.65
C PRO A 51 18.98 5.21 4.48
N LEU A 52 18.74 3.91 4.62
CA LEU A 52 19.77 2.86 4.54
C LEU A 52 20.67 2.94 3.28
N PRO A 53 20.20 3.38 2.09
CA PRO A 53 21.08 3.55 0.92
C PRO A 53 22.24 4.52 1.16
N LEU A 54 22.02 5.62 1.90
CA LEU A 54 23.08 6.60 2.19
C LEU A 54 24.12 6.01 3.15
N LEU A 55 23.67 5.28 4.16
CA LEU A 55 24.55 4.64 5.13
C LEU A 55 25.42 3.56 4.47
N LEU A 56 24.86 2.81 3.52
CA LEU A 56 25.60 1.82 2.74
C LEU A 56 26.70 2.48 1.88
N VAL A 57 26.39 3.59 1.21
CA VAL A 57 27.38 4.36 0.42
C VAL A 57 28.51 4.86 1.32
N VAL A 58 28.19 5.46 2.46
CA VAL A 58 29.20 5.95 3.42
C VAL A 58 30.06 4.80 3.95
N ALA A 59 29.45 3.67 4.31
CA ALA A 59 30.18 2.49 4.78
C ALA A 59 31.14 1.93 3.72
N VAL A 60 30.71 1.85 2.45
CA VAL A 60 31.55 1.41 1.33
C VAL A 60 32.73 2.37 1.10
N VAL A 61 32.49 3.69 1.16
CA VAL A 61 33.55 4.71 1.02
C VAL A 61 34.59 4.58 2.13
N ILE A 62 34.15 4.43 3.39
CA ILE A 62 35.05 4.27 4.54
C ILE A 62 35.84 2.95 4.44
N ALA A 63 35.18 1.85 4.08
CA ALA A 63 35.82 0.55 3.90
C ALA A 63 36.88 0.58 2.78
N ALA A 64 36.57 1.24 1.66
CA ALA A 64 37.52 1.46 0.58
C ALA A 64 38.72 2.28 1.04
N ALA A 65 38.49 3.41 1.72
CA ALA A 65 39.56 4.28 2.22
C ALA A 65 40.48 3.55 3.23
N ALA A 66 39.92 2.77 4.14
CA ALA A 66 40.67 1.97 5.11
C ALA A 66 41.50 0.88 4.43
N LEU A 67 40.95 0.22 3.40
CA LEU A 67 41.67 -0.80 2.63
C LEU A 67 42.84 -0.19 1.85
N VAL A 68 42.64 0.97 1.20
CA VAL A 68 43.72 1.71 0.52
C VAL A 68 44.82 2.09 1.50
N TRP A 69 44.46 2.61 2.68
CA TRP A 69 45.43 3.00 3.70
C TRP A 69 46.25 1.79 4.18
N ARG A 70 45.60 0.67 4.49
CA ARG A 70 46.27 -0.56 4.98
C ARG A 70 47.19 -1.20 3.92
N LEU A 71 46.76 -1.23 2.65
CA LEU A 71 47.58 -1.73 1.55
C LEU A 71 48.85 -0.89 1.33
N ARG A 72 48.75 0.44 1.50
CA ARG A 72 49.91 1.35 1.42
C ARG A 72 50.94 1.13 2.56
N GLN A 73 50.49 0.71 3.74
CA GLN A 73 51.36 0.54 4.91
C GLN A 73 52.14 -0.79 4.89
N HIS A 74 51.57 -1.89 4.39
CA HIS A 74 52.12 -3.23 4.63
C HIS A 74 52.63 -4.00 3.41
N LEU A 75 52.29 -3.59 2.18
CA LEU A 75 52.56 -4.40 0.99
C LEU A 75 53.21 -3.57 -0.12
N ARG A 76 54.45 -3.14 0.09
CA ARG A 76 55.25 -2.48 -0.97
C ARG A 76 55.68 -3.43 -2.10
N ALA A 77 55.64 -4.74 -1.91
CA ALA A 77 56.18 -5.74 -2.85
C ALA A 77 55.17 -6.77 -3.41
N MET A 78 53.98 -6.92 -2.82
CA MET A 78 52.92 -7.86 -3.28
C MET A 78 51.51 -7.27 -3.15
N ALA A 79 51.36 -5.97 -3.39
CA ALA A 79 50.02 -5.37 -3.36
C ALA A 79 49.19 -5.90 -4.54
N PRO A 80 48.02 -6.54 -4.32
CA PRO A 80 47.01 -6.56 -5.36
C PRO A 80 46.80 -5.11 -5.81
N SER A 81 46.72 -4.87 -7.12
CA SER A 81 46.52 -3.52 -7.61
C SER A 81 45.28 -2.93 -6.92
N LEU A 82 45.29 -1.63 -6.65
CA LEU A 82 44.16 -0.92 -6.05
C LEU A 82 42.83 -1.31 -6.73
N ALA A 83 42.86 -1.56 -8.04
CA ALA A 83 41.74 -2.06 -8.82
C ALA A 83 41.19 -3.41 -8.33
N VAL A 84 42.04 -4.40 -8.01
CA VAL A 84 41.60 -5.71 -7.50
C VAL A 84 40.96 -5.56 -6.12
N ALA A 85 41.55 -4.72 -5.25
CA ALA A 85 41.01 -4.46 -3.92
C ALA A 85 39.62 -3.78 -3.98
N VAL A 86 39.47 -2.77 -4.84
CA VAL A 86 38.20 -2.10 -5.09
C VAL A 86 37.17 -3.05 -5.72
N ALA A 87 37.60 -3.86 -6.69
CA ALA A 87 36.73 -4.85 -7.33
C ALA A 87 36.22 -5.92 -6.35
N ALA A 88 37.09 -6.39 -5.44
CA ALA A 88 36.70 -7.33 -4.40
C ALA A 88 35.68 -6.71 -3.42
N LEU A 89 35.91 -5.47 -2.96
CA LEU A 89 34.95 -4.76 -2.10
C LEU A 89 33.61 -4.55 -2.80
N PHE A 90 33.63 -4.13 -4.06
CA PHE A 90 32.44 -3.99 -4.88
C PHE A 90 31.69 -5.31 -5.00
N ALA A 91 32.38 -6.41 -5.33
CA ALA A 91 31.78 -7.73 -5.46
C ALA A 91 31.13 -8.19 -4.14
N VAL A 92 31.80 -8.01 -2.99
CA VAL A 92 31.24 -8.34 -1.68
C VAL A 92 29.99 -7.52 -1.37
N ALA A 93 30.02 -6.21 -1.61
CA ALA A 93 28.87 -5.33 -1.40
C ALA A 93 27.70 -5.73 -2.32
N TRP A 94 27.99 -6.01 -3.59
CA TRP A 94 27.01 -6.48 -4.58
C TRP A 94 26.36 -7.79 -4.15
N PHE A 95 27.14 -8.83 -3.85
CA PHE A 95 26.60 -10.12 -3.41
C PHE A 95 25.81 -10.01 -2.11
N THR A 96 26.20 -9.13 -1.21
CA THR A 96 25.45 -8.89 0.04
C THR A 96 24.08 -8.29 -0.25
N LEU A 97 24.00 -7.31 -1.14
CA LEU A 97 22.75 -6.69 -1.56
C LEU A 97 21.86 -7.68 -2.34
N ASP A 98 22.45 -8.44 -3.26
CA ASP A 98 21.75 -9.43 -4.08
C ASP A 98 21.19 -10.57 -3.23
N ALA A 99 21.97 -11.09 -2.28
CA ALA A 99 21.49 -12.09 -1.32
C ALA A 99 20.34 -11.54 -0.47
N ARG A 100 20.47 -10.30 0.03
CA ARG A 100 19.41 -9.64 0.81
C ARG A 100 18.12 -9.47 0.01
N TRP A 101 18.22 -9.07 -1.25
CA TRP A 101 17.06 -8.94 -2.14
C TRP A 101 16.44 -10.31 -2.41
N THR A 102 17.24 -11.30 -2.79
CA THR A 102 16.77 -12.67 -3.05
C THR A 102 16.02 -13.25 -1.85
N LEU A 103 16.54 -13.05 -0.64
CA LEU A 103 15.86 -13.46 0.59
C LEU A 103 14.51 -12.73 0.80
N ASN A 104 14.43 -11.44 0.46
CA ASN A 104 13.16 -10.70 0.49
C ASN A 104 12.16 -11.32 -0.48
N LEU A 105 12.59 -11.57 -1.71
CA LEU A 105 11.74 -12.08 -2.77
C LEU A 105 11.21 -13.48 -2.46
N VAL A 106 12.05 -14.35 -1.88
CA VAL A 106 11.61 -15.68 -1.42
C VAL A 106 10.53 -15.56 -0.35
N ARG A 107 10.71 -14.66 0.64
CA ARG A 107 9.70 -14.43 1.68
C ARG A 107 8.41 -13.84 1.11
N GLN A 108 8.52 -12.84 0.23
CA GLN A 108 7.38 -12.27 -0.49
C GLN A 108 6.63 -13.31 -1.31
N ALA A 109 7.33 -14.17 -2.05
CA ALA A 109 6.73 -15.24 -2.85
C ALA A 109 6.04 -16.28 -1.95
N HIS A 110 6.64 -16.63 -0.81
CA HIS A 110 6.05 -17.54 0.16
C HIS A 110 4.76 -16.97 0.76
N GLU A 111 4.76 -15.71 1.22
CA GLU A 111 3.57 -15.03 1.74
C GLU A 111 2.46 -14.92 0.68
N THR A 112 2.82 -14.57 -0.56
CA THR A 112 1.88 -14.54 -1.69
C THR A 112 1.30 -15.93 -1.96
N ALA A 113 2.12 -16.99 -1.93
CA ALA A 113 1.65 -18.35 -2.11
C ALA A 113 0.69 -18.76 -0.99
N LEU A 114 1.02 -18.49 0.28
CA LEU A 114 0.13 -18.76 1.42
C LEU A 114 -1.20 -18.02 1.27
N ARG A 115 -1.19 -16.80 0.74
CA ARG A 115 -2.40 -15.99 0.57
C ARG A 115 -3.26 -16.44 -0.61
N TYR A 116 -2.66 -16.86 -1.73
CA TYR A 116 -3.38 -17.00 -3.01
C TYR A 116 -3.29 -18.37 -3.69
N ALA A 117 -2.35 -19.25 -3.31
CA ALA A 117 -2.19 -20.55 -3.96
C ALA A 117 -3.44 -21.43 -3.77
N GLY A 118 -3.80 -22.19 -4.81
CA GLY A 118 -4.97 -23.08 -4.80
C GLY A 118 -6.34 -22.38 -4.84
N LYS A 119 -6.41 -21.05 -4.74
CA LYS A 119 -7.68 -20.31 -4.81
C LYS A 119 -8.09 -20.02 -6.26
N ASP A 120 -9.38 -20.11 -6.54
CA ASP A 120 -9.96 -19.59 -7.78
C ASP A 120 -9.90 -18.04 -7.84
N SER A 121 -10.31 -17.47 -8.97
CA SER A 121 -10.27 -16.01 -9.17
C SER A 121 -11.05 -15.23 -8.11
N ARG A 122 -12.27 -15.67 -7.78
CA ARG A 122 -13.14 -15.02 -6.79
C ARG A 122 -12.52 -15.07 -5.39
N ASN A 123 -12.04 -16.24 -4.98
CA ASN A 123 -11.42 -16.44 -3.67
C ASN A 123 -10.06 -15.73 -3.56
N LYS A 124 -9.35 -15.51 -4.66
CA LYS A 124 -8.17 -14.63 -4.68
C LYS A 124 -8.55 -13.18 -4.41
N HIS A 125 -9.62 -12.66 -5.03
CA HIS A 125 -10.11 -11.32 -4.74
C HIS A 125 -10.58 -11.16 -3.29
N LEU A 126 -11.30 -12.16 -2.74
CA LEU A 126 -11.72 -12.16 -1.34
C LEU A 126 -10.55 -12.21 -0.35
N ALA A 127 -9.42 -12.78 -0.75
CA ALA A 127 -8.20 -12.87 0.07
C ALA A 127 -7.26 -11.66 -0.09
N ALA A 128 -7.53 -10.76 -1.03
CA ALA A 128 -6.75 -9.55 -1.25
C ALA A 128 -7.03 -8.50 -0.15
N ASP A 129 -6.18 -7.47 -0.10
CA ASP A 129 -6.29 -6.41 0.92
C ASP A 129 -7.63 -5.64 0.82
N ASP A 130 -8.27 -5.63 -0.36
CA ASP A 130 -9.60 -5.07 -0.60
C ASP A 130 -10.73 -6.12 -0.61
N GLY A 131 -10.51 -7.31 -0.03
CA GLY A 131 -11.48 -8.42 -0.09
C GLY A 131 -12.86 -8.10 0.46
N THR A 132 -12.95 -7.27 1.51
CA THR A 132 -14.24 -6.78 2.06
C THR A 132 -14.97 -5.84 1.10
N LEU A 133 -14.23 -4.98 0.39
CA LEU A 133 -14.78 -4.14 -0.67
C LEU A 133 -15.25 -5.01 -1.84
N TYR A 134 -14.44 -5.98 -2.27
CA TYR A 134 -14.82 -6.90 -3.35
C TYR A 134 -16.12 -7.64 -3.05
N ALA A 135 -16.25 -8.19 -1.83
CA ALA A 135 -17.46 -8.88 -1.39
C ALA A 135 -18.70 -7.96 -1.43
N PHE A 136 -18.54 -6.70 -1.02
CA PHE A 136 -19.62 -5.70 -1.11
C PHE A 136 -19.96 -5.37 -2.58
N ILE A 137 -18.97 -5.15 -3.44
CA ILE A 137 -19.19 -4.86 -4.86
C ILE A 137 -19.82 -6.03 -5.60
N GLU A 138 -19.50 -7.28 -5.23
CA GLU A 138 -20.17 -8.46 -5.79
C GLU A 138 -21.69 -8.42 -5.54
N LYS A 139 -22.11 -8.00 -4.33
CA LYS A 139 -23.53 -7.79 -4.00
C LYS A 139 -24.13 -6.61 -4.75
N VAL A 140 -23.39 -5.50 -4.87
CA VAL A 140 -23.81 -4.33 -5.66
C VAL A 140 -24.09 -4.73 -7.12
N ARG A 141 -23.22 -5.53 -7.73
CA ARG A 141 -23.39 -6.03 -9.11
C ARG A 141 -24.64 -6.89 -9.28
N GLY A 142 -25.08 -7.59 -8.23
CA GLY A 142 -26.34 -8.34 -8.23
C GLY A 142 -27.59 -7.45 -8.23
N VAL A 143 -27.45 -6.18 -7.82
CA VAL A 143 -28.56 -5.20 -7.77
C VAL A 143 -28.55 -4.27 -9.01
N LEU A 144 -27.37 -3.98 -9.55
CA LEU A 144 -27.22 -3.13 -10.74
C LEU A 144 -27.84 -3.78 -11.99
N PRO A 145 -28.32 -2.98 -12.95
CA PRO A 145 -28.79 -3.50 -14.22
C PRO A 145 -27.66 -4.17 -15.01
N GLN A 146 -28.04 -5.13 -15.88
CA GLN A 146 -27.08 -5.81 -16.76
C GLN A 146 -26.51 -4.88 -17.83
N SER A 147 -27.30 -3.90 -18.30
CA SER A 147 -26.81 -2.84 -19.19
C SER A 147 -25.95 -1.83 -18.40
N PRO A 148 -24.91 -1.25 -19.02
CA PRO A 148 -24.09 -0.24 -18.35
C PRO A 148 -24.91 0.96 -17.88
N ALA A 149 -24.99 1.13 -16.57
CA ALA A 149 -25.58 2.28 -15.89
C ALA A 149 -24.49 3.23 -15.38
N ARG A 150 -24.88 4.48 -15.12
CA ARG A 150 -24.01 5.48 -14.49
C ARG A 150 -23.91 5.18 -13.00
N VAL A 151 -22.69 4.93 -12.53
CA VAL A 151 -22.41 4.61 -11.14
C VAL A 151 -21.37 5.59 -10.60
N PHE A 152 -21.70 6.27 -9.52
CA PHE A 152 -20.80 7.20 -8.83
C PHE A 152 -20.25 6.51 -7.60
N VAL A 153 -18.93 6.37 -7.50
CA VAL A 153 -18.27 5.77 -6.33
C VAL A 153 -17.72 6.86 -5.43
N ILE A 154 -18.09 6.82 -4.15
CA ILE A 154 -17.54 7.69 -3.12
C ILE A 154 -17.00 6.85 -1.95
N ALA A 155 -15.77 7.15 -1.55
CA ALA A 155 -15.09 6.55 -0.41
C ALA A 155 -14.02 7.54 0.10
N ASP A 156 -13.73 7.52 1.40
CA ASP A 156 -12.72 8.42 1.97
C ASP A 156 -11.34 8.18 1.34
N GLU A 157 -10.90 6.92 1.32
CA GLU A 157 -9.61 6.53 0.76
C GLU A 157 -9.65 6.40 -0.76
N HIS A 158 -8.68 7.03 -1.42
CA HIS A 158 -8.50 6.99 -2.88
C HIS A 158 -8.33 5.55 -3.39
N TYR A 159 -7.65 4.70 -2.60
CA TYR A 159 -7.48 3.27 -2.89
C TYR A 159 -8.83 2.57 -3.11
N TYR A 160 -9.81 2.78 -2.22
CA TYR A 160 -11.11 2.12 -2.34
C TYR A 160 -11.95 2.67 -3.51
N ARG A 161 -11.83 3.96 -3.84
CA ARG A 161 -12.51 4.54 -5.01
C ARG A 161 -12.08 3.86 -6.30
N GLY A 162 -10.77 3.79 -6.52
CA GLY A 162 -10.20 3.16 -7.72
C GLY A 162 -10.49 1.65 -7.80
N ARG A 163 -10.34 0.93 -6.69
CA ARG A 163 -10.61 -0.53 -6.64
C ARG A 163 -12.08 -0.84 -6.85
N ALA A 164 -12.99 -0.09 -6.25
CA ALA A 164 -14.43 -0.26 -6.46
C ALA A 164 -14.80 -0.02 -7.93
N ALA A 165 -14.26 1.03 -8.55
CA ALA A 165 -14.48 1.31 -9.97
C ALA A 165 -13.98 0.17 -10.87
N PHE A 166 -12.78 -0.35 -10.60
CA PHE A 166 -12.23 -1.51 -11.31
C PHE A 166 -13.17 -2.73 -11.23
N HIS A 167 -13.67 -3.06 -10.04
CA HIS A 167 -14.56 -4.21 -9.83
C HIS A 167 -15.97 -4.01 -10.38
N LEU A 168 -16.38 -2.77 -10.65
CA LEU A 168 -17.69 -2.42 -11.20
C LEU A 168 -17.70 -2.41 -12.73
N TYR A 169 -16.56 -2.48 -13.41
CA TYR A 169 -16.56 -2.61 -14.88
C TYR A 169 -17.33 -3.86 -15.33
N PRO A 170 -18.12 -3.77 -16.42
CA PRO A 170 -18.13 -2.71 -17.45
C PRO A 170 -19.16 -1.58 -17.23
N GLN A 171 -19.63 -1.34 -16.00
CA GLN A 171 -20.52 -0.21 -15.72
C GLN A 171 -19.86 1.14 -16.08
N ASN A 172 -20.66 2.18 -16.31
CA ASN A 172 -20.15 3.53 -16.55
C ASN A 172 -19.85 4.20 -15.21
N VAL A 173 -18.64 3.94 -14.68
CA VAL A 173 -18.26 4.36 -13.33
C VAL A 173 -17.52 5.69 -13.36
N TRP A 174 -17.97 6.62 -12.51
CA TRP A 174 -17.26 7.84 -12.17
C TRP A 174 -16.77 7.79 -10.72
N PHE A 175 -15.55 8.26 -10.50
CA PHE A 175 -14.99 8.55 -9.17
C PHE A 175 -13.98 9.67 -9.27
N GLU A 176 -13.79 10.43 -8.19
CA GLU A 176 -12.68 11.38 -8.08
C GLU A 176 -11.41 10.61 -7.68
N PRO A 177 -10.29 10.64 -8.42
CA PRO A 177 -9.09 9.86 -8.07
C PRO A 177 -8.22 10.51 -6.99
N TYR A 178 -8.16 11.85 -6.91
CA TYR A 178 -7.16 12.53 -6.06
C TYR A 178 -7.80 13.13 -4.81
N TYR A 179 -8.92 13.81 -4.97
CA TYR A 179 -9.56 14.53 -3.88
C TYR A 179 -10.64 13.69 -3.21
N ASN A 180 -10.88 13.90 -1.92
CA ASN A 180 -11.98 13.25 -1.22
C ASN A 180 -13.31 14.01 -1.48
N ALA A 181 -13.67 14.08 -2.76
CA ALA A 181 -14.81 14.83 -3.27
C ALA A 181 -15.99 13.91 -3.56
N VAL A 182 -17.17 14.50 -3.45
CA VAL A 182 -18.47 13.93 -3.78
C VAL A 182 -18.94 14.49 -5.13
N PRO A 183 -19.73 13.75 -5.91
CA PRO A 183 -20.27 14.27 -7.16
C PRO A 183 -21.13 15.51 -6.88
N PRO A 184 -20.96 16.61 -7.64
CA PRO A 184 -21.86 17.75 -7.55
C PRO A 184 -23.30 17.33 -7.83
N ALA A 185 -24.25 17.83 -7.04
CA ALA A 185 -25.66 17.41 -7.15
C ALA A 185 -26.28 17.74 -8.52
N ASP A 186 -25.82 18.80 -9.19
CA ASP A 186 -26.29 19.19 -10.53
C ASP A 186 -25.86 18.20 -11.64
N LYS A 187 -24.89 17.32 -11.37
CA LYS A 187 -24.43 16.29 -12.32
C LYS A 187 -25.16 14.95 -12.17
N LEU A 188 -25.88 14.77 -11.06
CA LEU A 188 -26.65 13.58 -10.75
C LEU A 188 -28.04 13.69 -11.40
N ARG A 189 -28.51 12.56 -11.93
CA ARG A 189 -29.81 12.43 -12.59
C ARG A 189 -30.57 11.27 -11.98
N ALA A 190 -31.90 11.34 -12.04
CA ALA A 190 -32.75 10.22 -11.67
C ALA A 190 -32.32 8.94 -12.40
N GLY A 191 -32.19 7.84 -11.66
CA GLY A 191 -31.68 6.56 -12.15
C GLY A 191 -30.16 6.37 -12.06
N ASP A 192 -29.39 7.41 -11.73
CA ASP A 192 -27.96 7.24 -11.43
C ASP A 192 -27.78 6.45 -10.13
N PHE A 193 -26.77 5.58 -10.07
CA PHE A 193 -26.43 4.83 -8.88
C PHE A 193 -25.29 5.48 -8.11
N ILE A 194 -25.34 5.40 -6.78
CA ILE A 194 -24.28 5.91 -5.90
C ILE A 194 -23.83 4.78 -4.98
N VAL A 195 -22.56 4.40 -5.14
CA VAL A 195 -21.87 3.45 -4.27
C VAL A 195 -21.09 4.23 -3.24
N VAL A 196 -21.46 4.06 -1.98
CA VAL A 196 -20.80 4.67 -0.83
C VAL A 196 -20.05 3.58 -0.08
N TYR A 197 -18.75 3.72 0.13
CA TYR A 197 -17.98 2.72 0.88
C TYR A 197 -17.04 3.40 1.88
N GLN A 198 -17.23 3.12 3.17
CA GLN A 198 -16.42 3.70 4.26
C GLN A 198 -16.20 5.21 4.11
N ARG A 199 -17.26 5.94 3.77
CA ARG A 199 -17.24 7.40 3.59
C ARG A 199 -17.85 8.07 4.82
N LYS A 200 -17.04 8.82 5.55
CA LYS A 200 -17.52 9.70 6.63
C LYS A 200 -18.34 10.87 6.04
N GLY A 201 -19.18 11.47 6.87
CA GLY A 201 -20.00 12.63 6.48
C GLY A 201 -21.23 12.29 5.63
N VAL A 202 -21.35 11.07 5.10
CA VAL A 202 -22.55 10.63 4.37
C VAL A 202 -23.62 10.15 5.36
N GLN A 203 -24.82 10.73 5.24
CA GLN A 203 -25.97 10.41 6.07
C GLN A 203 -27.18 10.12 5.19
N TYR A 204 -27.96 9.11 5.54
CA TYR A 204 -29.19 8.76 4.83
C TYR A 204 -30.41 8.88 5.76
N ASP A 205 -31.39 9.67 5.35
CA ASP A 205 -32.70 9.73 5.97
C ASP A 205 -33.66 8.82 5.18
N ALA A 206 -34.00 7.66 5.76
CA ALA A 206 -34.89 6.68 5.14
C ALA A 206 -36.35 7.15 5.08
N SER A 207 -36.77 8.02 6.01
CA SER A 207 -38.13 8.56 6.06
C SER A 207 -38.35 9.59 4.96
N ALA A 208 -37.37 10.48 4.76
CA ALA A 208 -37.39 11.49 3.71
C ALA A 208 -36.88 10.98 2.35
N ARG A 209 -36.28 9.78 2.30
CA ARG A 209 -35.57 9.21 1.15
C ARG A 209 -34.54 10.18 0.58
N ARG A 210 -33.68 10.69 1.47
CA ARG A 210 -32.67 11.70 1.14
C ARG A 210 -31.30 11.26 1.59
N LEU A 211 -30.34 11.38 0.68
CA LEU A 211 -28.92 11.19 0.95
C LEU A 211 -28.28 12.58 1.12
N ARG A 212 -27.54 12.75 2.20
CA ARG A 212 -26.84 13.98 2.57
C ARG A 212 -25.35 13.71 2.69
N TRP A 213 -24.54 14.67 2.28
CA TRP A 213 -23.10 14.66 2.49
C TRP A 213 -22.55 16.09 2.64
N ASP A 214 -21.23 16.20 2.77
CA ASP A 214 -20.50 17.44 3.02
C ASP A 214 -21.03 18.64 2.21
N GLY A 215 -21.17 19.81 2.87
CA GLY A 215 -21.63 21.05 2.24
C GLY A 215 -23.14 21.19 2.09
N ASP A 216 -23.93 20.52 2.95
CA ASP A 216 -25.41 20.52 2.95
C ASP A 216 -26.08 20.02 1.65
N VAL A 217 -25.29 19.38 0.79
CA VAL A 217 -25.81 18.76 -0.42
C VAL A 217 -26.75 17.64 0.00
N THR A 218 -28.00 17.75 -0.47
CA THR A 218 -29.07 16.81 -0.18
C THR A 218 -29.69 16.39 -1.49
N ILE A 219 -29.71 15.09 -1.76
CA ILE A 219 -30.26 14.53 -2.99
C ILE A 219 -31.38 13.52 -2.69
N PRO A 220 -32.44 13.47 -3.51
CA PRO A 220 -33.44 12.43 -3.41
C PRO A 220 -32.83 11.10 -3.84
N ALA A 221 -32.84 10.11 -2.94
CA ALA A 221 -32.23 8.82 -3.20
C ALA A 221 -32.92 7.69 -2.42
N GLU A 222 -32.93 6.50 -3.01
CA GLU A 222 -33.44 5.30 -2.39
C GLU A 222 -32.29 4.35 -2.08
N LEU A 223 -32.22 3.88 -0.84
CA LEU A 223 -31.30 2.83 -0.43
C LEU A 223 -31.70 1.49 -1.07
N LYS A 224 -30.76 0.87 -1.78
CA LYS A 224 -30.93 -0.43 -2.45
C LYS A 224 -30.16 -1.57 -1.78
N LEU A 225 -29.01 -1.25 -1.19
CA LEU A 225 -28.18 -2.22 -0.47
C LEU A 225 -27.46 -1.50 0.68
N LEU A 226 -27.35 -2.16 1.83
CA LEU A 226 -26.51 -1.74 2.95
C LEU A 226 -25.81 -2.97 3.49
N ASP A 227 -24.48 -2.98 3.48
CA ASP A 227 -23.69 -4.12 3.95
C ASP A 227 -22.23 -3.75 4.21
N GLY A 228 -21.61 -4.36 5.22
CA GLY A 228 -20.15 -4.38 5.37
C GLY A 228 -19.45 -3.01 5.39
N GLY A 229 -20.12 -1.94 5.84
CA GLY A 229 -19.59 -0.57 5.83
C GLY A 229 -19.76 0.19 4.51
N GLY A 230 -20.54 -0.37 3.57
CA GLY A 230 -20.93 0.27 2.32
C GLY A 230 -22.45 0.29 2.11
N ALA A 231 -22.89 1.15 1.20
CA ALA A 231 -24.27 1.30 0.79
C ALA A 231 -24.38 1.59 -0.71
N LEU A 232 -25.45 1.10 -1.33
CA LEU A 232 -25.85 1.42 -2.70
C LEU A 232 -27.13 2.21 -2.65
N PHE A 233 -27.15 3.33 -3.37
CA PHE A 233 -28.33 4.15 -3.58
C PHE A 233 -28.65 4.28 -5.07
N VAL A 234 -29.91 4.58 -5.37
CA VAL A 234 -30.32 5.09 -6.68
C VAL A 234 -30.94 6.47 -6.51
N VAL A 235 -30.53 7.42 -7.36
CA VAL A 235 -31.06 8.79 -7.39
C VAL A 235 -32.49 8.75 -7.94
N ARG A 236 -33.39 9.55 -7.35
CA ARG A 236 -34.80 9.63 -7.75
C ARG A 236 -35.15 10.92 -8.47
#